data_AF-A0A9E3STP1-F1
#
_entry.id   AF-A0A9E3STP1-F1
#
_cell.length_a   1.000
_cell.length_b   1.000
_cell.length_c   1.000
_cell.angle_alpha   90.00
_cell.angle_beta   90.00
_cell.angle_gamma   90.00
#
_symmetry.space_group_name_H-M   'P 1'
#
loop_
_entity.id
_entity.type
_entity.pdbx_description
1 polymer ?
#
loop_
_entity_poly.entity_id
_entity_poly.type
_entity_poly.pdbx_seq_one_letter_code
_entity_poly.pdbx_strand_id
1 'polypeptide(L)' 'MTESPNPLHNPRLRRAMLAGVLLAAGGIVLFIVLWILLGNAGLDQFPRLIISLCLPPAAIALLVGVYFLLIQPRKR' A
#
# COMPACT_ATOMS: atom_id res chain seq x y z
N MET A 1 -16.94 16.92 -33.66
CA MET A 1 -15.94 17.11 -32.59
C MET A 1 -16.14 15.99 -31.60
N THR A 2 -15.39 14.89 -31.74
CA THR A 2 -15.51 13.72 -30.87
C THR A 2 -14.80 14.04 -29.55
N GLU A 3 -15.58 14.33 -28.52
CA GLU A 3 -15.09 14.54 -27.16
C GLU A 3 -14.31 13.30 -26.71
N SER A 4 -13.00 13.46 -26.54
CA SER A 4 -12.12 12.39 -26.09
C SER A 4 -12.56 11.97 -24.68
N PRO A 5 -12.93 10.70 -24.43
CA PRO A 5 -13.42 10.27 -23.13
C PRO A 5 -12.31 10.49 -22.08
N ASN A 6 -12.45 11.57 -21.31
CA ASN A 6 -11.46 11.98 -20.33
C ASN A 6 -11.45 10.94 -19.19
N PRO A 7 -10.41 10.10 -19.06
CA PRO A 7 -10.39 8.99 -18.08
C PRO A 7 -10.38 9.49 -16.63
N LEU A 8 -10.05 10.77 -16.41
CA LEU A 8 -10.04 11.42 -15.09
C LEU A 8 -11.44 11.74 -14.55
N HIS A 9 -12.50 11.71 -15.37
CA HIS A 9 -13.87 11.99 -14.93
C HIS A 9 -14.62 10.73 -14.48
N ASN A 10 -13.91 9.64 -14.18
CA ASN A 10 -14.53 8.40 -13.74
C ASN A 10 -14.45 8.29 -12.20
N PRO A 11 -15.58 8.36 -11.46
CA PRO A 11 -15.58 8.40 -10.00
C PRO A 11 -15.00 7.14 -9.35
N ARG A 12 -15.03 6.01 -10.08
CA ARG A 12 -14.41 4.75 -9.65
C ARG A 12 -12.88 4.82 -9.71
N LEU A 13 -12.32 5.40 -10.78
CA LEU A 13 -10.88 5.56 -10.94
C LEU A 13 -10.32 6.50 -9.87
N ARG A 14 -11.02 7.62 -9.61
CA ARG A 14 -10.64 8.58 -8.57
C ARG A 14 -10.65 7.95 -7.17
N ARG A 15 -11.64 7.11 -6.84
CA ARG A 15 -11.67 6.35 -5.57
C ARG A 15 -10.53 5.32 -5.47
N ALA A 16 -10.25 4.60 -6.55
CA ALA A 16 -9.15 3.63 -6.58
C ALA A 16 -7.79 4.33 -6.40
N MET A 17 -7.60 5.49 -7.04
CA MET A 17 -6.39 6.30 -6.89
C MET A 17 -6.24 6.83 -5.46
N LEU A 18 -7.34 7.31 -4.86
CA LEU A 18 -7.34 7.79 -3.47
C LEU A 18 -7.05 6.66 -2.47
N ALA A 19 -7.63 5.47 -2.69
CA ALA A 19 -7.35 4.29 -1.89
C ALA A 19 -5.88 3.85 -2.03
N GLY A 20 -5.33 3.88 -3.25
CA GLY A 20 -3.92 3.59 -3.51
C GLY A 20 -2.97 4.56 -2.81
N VAL A 21 -3.26 5.87 -2.84
CA VAL A 21 -2.47 6.89 -2.14
C VAL A 21 -2.53 6.69 -0.62
N LEU A 22 -3.71 6.39 -0.07
CA LEU A 22 -3.86 6.08 1.35
C LEU A 22 -3.08 4.83 1.77
N LEU A 23 -3.11 3.78 0.93
CA LEU A 23 -2.36 2.56 1.18
C LEU A 23 -0.84 2.80 1.15
N ALA A 24 -0.38 3.57 0.17
CA ALA A 24 1.04 3.93 0.05
C ALA A 24 1.50 4.77 1.24
N ALA A 25 0.73 5.81 1.60
CA ALA A 25 1.01 6.62 2.79
C ALA A 25 1.04 5.77 4.07
N GLY A 26 0.09 4.85 4.23
CA GLY A 26 0.06 3.91 5.35
C GLY A 26 1.31 3.01 5.41
N GLY A 27 1.76 2.49 4.27
CA GLY A 27 3.00 1.71 4.20
C GLY A 27 4.25 2.51 4.55
N ILE A 28 4.34 3.76 4.09
CA ILE A 28 5.47 4.64 4.42
C ILE A 28 5.50 4.95 5.92
N VAL A 29 4.35 5.23 6.54
CA VAL A 29 4.28 5.45 8.00
C VAL A 29 4.69 4.17 8.74
N LEU A 30 4.22 3.00 8.31
CA LEU A 30 4.61 1.71 8.88
C LEU A 30 6.13 1.47 8.78
N PHE A 31 6.75 1.79 7.63
CA PHE A 31 8.21 1.73 7.44
C PHE A 31 8.94 2.51 8.54
N ILE A 32 8.55 3.78 8.71
CA ILE A 32 9.21 4.71 9.63
C ILE A 32 9.07 4.24 11.07
N VAL A 33 7.87 3.80 11.47
CA VAL A 33 7.63 3.26 12.82
C VAL A 33 8.50 2.04 13.08
N LEU A 34 8.53 1.08 12.15
CA LEU A 34 9.34 -0.12 12.31
C LEU A 34 10.84 0.19 12.34
N TRP A 35 11.27 1.13 11.50
CA TRP A 35 12.64 1.60 11.48
C TRP A 35 13.01 2.13 12.87
N ILE A 36 12.23 3.04 13.45
CA ILE A 36 12.50 3.60 14.78
C ILE A 36 12.51 2.50 15.85
N LEU A 37 11.53 1.59 15.83
CA LEU A 37 11.40 0.52 16.82
C LEU A 37 12.58 -0.46 16.80
N LEU A 38 12.99 -0.92 15.62
CA LEU A 38 14.15 -1.82 15.47
C LEU A 38 15.46 -1.12 15.81
N GLY A 39 15.56 0.19 15.55
CA GLY A 39 16.72 0.98 15.99
C GLY A 39 16.83 1.07 17.50
N ASN A 40 15.69 1.23 18.18
CA ASN A 40 15.65 1.26 19.64
C ASN A 40 15.90 -0.12 20.26
N ALA A 41 15.70 -1.21 19.50
CA ALA A 41 16.02 -2.57 19.90
C ALA A 41 17.50 -2.96 19.73
N GLY A 42 18.36 -2.03 19.28
CA GLY A 42 19.80 -2.25 19.17
C GLY A 42 20.24 -3.14 18.00
N LEU A 43 19.37 -3.33 17.00
CA LEU A 43 19.69 -4.10 15.79
C LEU A 43 20.63 -3.32 14.88
N ASP A 44 21.65 -4.01 14.37
CA ASP A 44 22.59 -3.48 13.39
C ASP A 44 21.88 -2.86 12.17
N GLN A 45 22.51 -1.85 11.55
CA GLN A 45 21.91 -1.13 10.41
C GLN A 45 21.49 -2.05 9.27
N PHE A 46 22.21 -3.15 9.04
CA PHE A 46 21.96 -4.07 7.93
C PHE A 46 20.62 -4.83 8.06
N PRO A 47 20.34 -5.58 9.15
CA PRO A 47 19.02 -6.20 9.34
C PRO A 47 17.89 -5.17 9.48
N ARG A 48 18.16 -3.99 10.06
CA ARG A 48 17.18 -2.90 10.17
C ARG A 48 16.74 -2.39 8.80
N LEU A 49 17.66 -2.22 7.85
CA LEU A 49 17.34 -1.86 6.46
C LEU A 49 16.53 -2.93 5.76
N ILE A 50 16.93 -4.19 5.86
CA ILE A 50 16.24 -5.28 5.14
C ILE A 50 14.81 -5.44 5.66
N ILE A 51 14.62 -5.46 6.98
CA ILE A 51 13.31 -5.64 7.60
C ILE A 51 12.42 -4.43 7.30
N SER A 52 12.96 -3.22 7.45
CA SER A 52 12.21 -2.01 7.16
C SER A 52 11.88 -1.91 5.67
N LEU A 53 12.77 -2.27 4.74
CA LEU A 53 12.49 -2.22 3.30
C LEU A 53 11.43 -3.26 2.87
N CYS A 54 11.44 -4.46 3.46
CA CYS A 54 10.50 -5.53 3.09
C CYS A 54 9.14 -5.43 3.79
N LEU A 55 9.05 -4.91 5.02
CA LEU A 55 7.77 -4.91 5.74
C LEU A 55 6.66 -4.08 5.10
N PRO A 56 6.89 -2.86 4.60
CA PRO A 56 5.86 -2.05 3.97
C PRO A 56 5.30 -2.68 2.70
N PRO A 57 6.12 -3.11 1.71
CA PRO A 57 5.56 -3.77 0.54
C PRO A 57 4.88 -5.09 0.91
N ALA A 58 5.39 -5.85 1.90
CA ALA A 58 4.72 -7.05 2.38
C ALA A 58 3.36 -6.75 3.05
N ALA A 59 3.29 -5.71 3.88
CA ALA A 59 2.06 -5.30 4.55
C ALA A 59 1.02 -4.76 3.55
N ILE A 60 1.46 -3.97 2.57
CA ILE A 60 0.62 -3.49 1.47
C ILE A 60 0.11 -4.67 0.64
N ALA A 61 0.99 -5.59 0.23
CA ALA A 61 0.61 -6.77 -0.55
C ALA A 61 -0.39 -7.65 0.22
N LEU A 62 -0.21 -7.81 1.53
CA LEU A 62 -1.12 -8.55 2.38
C LEU A 62 -2.48 -7.85 2.48
N LEU A 63 -2.52 -6.54 2.73
CA LEU A 63 -3.78 -5.77 2.79
C LEU A 63 -4.54 -5.81 1.46
N VAL A 64 -3.85 -5.60 0.33
CA VAL A 64 -4.47 -5.67 -1.01
C VAL A 64 -4.94 -7.09 -1.31
N GLY A 65 -4.13 -8.10 -1.01
CA GLY A 65 -4.45 -9.51 -1.22
C GLY A 65 -5.69 -9.93 -0.43
N VAL A 66 -5.76 -9.57 0.86
CA VAL A 66 -6.91 -9.85 1.72
C VAL A 66 -8.15 -9.10 1.26
N TYR A 67 -8.01 -7.81 0.91
CA TYR A 67 -9.12 -7.03 0.36
C TYR A 67 -9.68 -7.69 -0.91
N PHE A 68 -8.80 -8.09 -1.84
CA PHE A 68 -9.22 -8.74 -3.07
C PHE A 68 -9.90 -10.08 -2.80
N LEU A 69 -9.36 -10.89 -1.88
CA LEU A 69 -9.94 -12.17 -1.49
C LEU A 69 -11.35 -12.02 -0.88
N LEU A 70 -11.57 -11.00 -0.06
CA LEU A 70 -12.85 -10.76 0.63
C LEU A 70 -13.89 -10.07 -0.25
N ILE A 71 -13.47 -9.22 -1.18
CA ILE A 71 -14.36 -8.41 -2.02
C ILE A 71 -14.56 -9.01 -3.41
N GLN A 72 -13.85 -10.07 -3.78
CA GLN A 72 -14.14 -10.80 -5.01
C GLN A 72 -15.60 -11.27 -4.96
N PRO A 73 -16.51 -10.71 -5.79
CA PRO A 73 -17.82 -11.31 -5.93
C PRO A 73 -17.58 -12.68 -6.53
N ARG A 74 -17.94 -13.73 -5.78
CA ARG A 74 -17.98 -15.10 -6.25
C ARG A 74 -18.70 -15.10 -7.60
N LYS A 75 -17.94 -15.18 -8.68
CA LYS A 75 -18.45 -15.27 -10.05
C LYS A 75 -19.17 -16.63 -10.12
N ARG A 76 -20.47 -16.61 -9.81
CA ARG A 76 -21.39 -17.70 -10.15
C ARG A 76 -21.63 -17.67 -11.63
#